data_AF-A0AAJ7WTB2-F1
#
_entry.id   AF-A0AAJ7WTB2-F1
#
_cell.length_a   1.000
_cell.length_b   1.000
_cell.length_c   1.000
_cell.angle_alpha   90.00
_cell.angle_beta   90.00
_cell.angle_gamma   90.00
#
_symmetry.space_group_name_H-M   'P 1'
#
loop_
_entity.id
_entity.type
_entity.pdbx_description
1 polymer ?
#
loop_
_entity_poly.entity_id
_entity_poly.type
_entity_poly.pdbx_seq_one_letter_code
_entity_poly.pdbx_strand_id
1 'polypeptide(L)'
;MSVLCFASQGDGGGPLNCQRWDNAWVVQGIASYVSSLGCNTIRKPTVFTRVSAYNSWISAVMSVYREAPKLAEGEQSVNSGVNATIAAFKKPQA
;
A
#
# COMPACT_ATOMS: atom_id res chain seq x y z
N MET A 1 10.06 -0.97 16.39
CA MET A 1 8.96 -1.12 15.43
C MET A 1 7.72 -0.54 16.09
N SER A 2 7.35 0.69 15.77
CA SER A 2 6.24 1.36 16.46
C SER A 2 5.11 1.57 15.47
N VAL A 3 4.12 0.69 15.52
CA VAL A 3 2.78 1.01 15.04
C VAL A 3 2.08 1.52 16.29
N LEU A 4 1.74 2.83 16.32
CA LEU A 4 0.82 3.29 17.34
C LEU A 4 -0.46 2.51 17.09
N CYS A 5 -0.83 1.69 18.06
CA CYS A 5 -2.01 0.86 17.97
C CYS A 5 -3.09 1.55 18.80
N PHE A 6 -3.95 2.32 18.14
CA PHE A 6 -5.15 2.86 18.74
C PHE A 6 -6.26 1.80 18.63
N ALA A 7 -6.41 1.04 19.72
CA ALA A 7 -7.52 0.11 19.95
C ALA A 7 -8.91 0.72 19.68
N SER A 8 -9.03 2.05 19.73
CA SER A 8 -10.18 2.79 19.23
C SER A 8 -10.05 3.08 17.73
N GLN A 9 -10.39 2.09 16.89
CA GLN A 9 -10.86 2.27 15.51
C GLN A 9 -9.91 2.95 14.49
N GLY A 10 -8.63 3.22 14.80
CA GLY A 10 -7.85 4.23 14.07
C GLY A 10 -6.71 3.75 13.17
N ASP A 11 -6.15 2.55 13.36
CA ASP A 11 -4.91 2.19 12.66
C ASP A 11 -5.11 1.50 11.31
N GLY A 12 -6.36 1.27 10.90
CA GLY A 12 -6.64 0.69 9.58
C GLY A 12 -6.05 1.58 8.48
N GLY A 13 -5.04 1.08 7.77
CA GLY A 13 -4.29 1.84 6.77
C GLY A 13 -2.98 2.47 7.28
N GLY A 14 -2.66 2.37 8.56
CA GLY A 14 -1.43 2.91 9.15
C GLY A 14 -0.16 2.16 8.71
N PRO A 15 1.00 2.86 8.56
CA PRO A 15 2.23 2.24 8.08
C PRO A 15 2.97 1.47 9.18
N LEU A 16 3.45 0.26 8.84
CA LEU A 16 4.45 -0.47 9.61
C LEU A 16 5.85 -0.04 9.14
N ASN A 17 6.44 0.88 9.89
CA ASN A 17 7.80 1.39 9.63
C ASN A 17 8.86 0.46 10.23
N CYS A 18 9.80 0.04 9.38
CA CYS A 18 10.95 -0.78 9.73
C CYS A 18 12.23 -0.06 9.32
N GLN A 19 13.24 -0.07 10.20
CA GLN A 19 14.57 0.41 9.85
C GLN A 19 15.33 -0.71 9.15
N ARG A 20 15.88 -0.41 7.97
CA ARG A 20 16.72 -1.30 7.18
C ARG A 20 18.18 -1.22 7.65
N TRP A 21 19.00 -2.18 7.22
CA TRP A 21 20.43 -2.29 7.53
C TRP A 21 21.25 -1.06 7.13
N ASP A 22 20.79 -0.27 6.15
CA ASP A 22 21.41 0.97 5.66
C ASP A 22 20.91 2.22 6.43
N ASN A 23 20.27 2.03 7.60
CA ASN A 23 19.60 3.05 8.41
C ASN A 23 18.41 3.76 7.73
N ALA A 24 17.98 3.32 6.53
CA ALA A 24 16.80 3.86 5.89
C ALA A 24 15.51 3.34 6.53
N TRP A 25 14.48 4.20 6.60
CA TRP A 25 13.14 3.81 7.03
C TRP A 25 12.30 3.36 5.84
N VAL A 26 11.70 2.19 5.95
CA VAL A 26 10.84 1.62 4.90
C VAL A 26 9.50 1.17 5.47
N VAL A 27 8.45 1.33 4.68
CA VAL A 27 7.11 0.80 5.01
C VAL A 27 7.03 -0.65 4.54
N GLN A 28 7.04 -1.59 5.49
CA GLN A 28 6.96 -3.03 5.18
C GLN A 28 5.51 -3.53 5.12
N GLY A 29 4.61 -2.87 5.82
CA GLY A 29 3.24 -3.31 5.96
C GLY A 29 2.26 -2.15 6.09
N ILE A 30 1.00 -2.43 5.77
CA ILE A 30 -0.14 -1.53 6.02
C ILE A 30 -1.06 -2.27 6.98
N ALA A 31 -1.39 -1.69 8.13
CA ALA A 31 -2.26 -2.31 9.11
C ALA A 31 -3.64 -2.59 8.49
N SER A 32 -4.06 -3.85 8.55
CA SER A 32 -5.29 -4.33 7.91
C SER A 32 -6.31 -4.79 8.95
N TYR A 33 -5.89 -5.63 9.89
CA TYR A 33 -6.75 -6.11 10.97
C TYR A 33 -6.07 -5.91 12.31
N VAL A 34 -6.74 -5.19 13.20
CA VAL A 34 -6.40 -5.03 14.61
C VAL A 34 -7.58 -5.59 15.41
N SER A 35 -7.31 -6.28 16.52
CA SER A 35 -8.39 -6.79 17.37
C SER A 35 -9.19 -5.64 17.99
N SER A 36 -10.51 -5.78 18.05
CA SER A 36 -11.40 -4.84 18.76
C SER A 36 -11.18 -4.84 20.28
N LEU A 37 -10.54 -5.88 20.82
CA LEU A 37 -10.11 -5.94 22.22
C LEU A 37 -8.84 -5.13 22.49
N GLY A 38 -8.26 -4.54 21.45
CA GLY A 38 -7.08 -3.72 21.50
C GLY A 38 -5.78 -4.46 21.19
N CYS A 39 -4.69 -3.76 21.46
CA CYS A 39 -3.35 -4.10 21.03
C CYS A 39 -2.76 -5.20 21.91
N ASN A 40 -1.89 -6.04 21.34
CA ASN A 40 -1.22 -7.12 22.07
C ASN A 40 -2.19 -8.11 22.74
N THR A 41 -3.37 -8.30 22.15
CA THR A 41 -4.33 -9.30 22.60
C THR A 41 -3.76 -10.70 22.35
N ILE A 42 -3.69 -11.51 23.41
CA ILE A 42 -3.16 -12.88 23.36
C ILE A 42 -3.90 -13.67 22.24
N ARG A 43 -3.12 -14.29 21.34
CA ARG A 43 -3.62 -15.04 20.17
C ARG A 43 -4.41 -14.22 19.12
N LYS A 44 -4.37 -12.89 19.17
CA LYS A 44 -4.97 -12.01 18.17
C LYS A 44 -3.91 -11.04 17.64
N PRO A 45 -2.98 -11.53 16.80
CA PRO A 45 -1.94 -10.68 16.23
C PRO A 45 -2.56 -9.61 15.33
N THR A 46 -1.94 -8.43 15.31
CA THR A 46 -2.23 -7.43 14.28
C THR A 46 -1.76 -7.96 12.93
N VAL A 47 -2.64 -7.92 11.93
CA VAL A 47 -2.36 -8.37 10.57
C VAL A 47 -2.07 -7.18 9.68
N PHE A 48 -0.99 -7.28 8.91
CA PHE A 48 -0.57 -6.25 7.96
C PHE A 48 -0.63 -6.79 6.53
N THR A 49 -1.08 -5.95 5.60
CA THR A 49 -0.88 -6.18 4.17
C THR A 49 0.61 -6.02 3.87
N ARG A 50 1.24 -7.05 3.29
CA ARG A 50 2.66 -7.03 2.93
C ARG A 50 2.92 -6.12 1.74
N VAL A 51 3.49 -4.93 1.96
CA VAL A 51 3.69 -3.91 0.91
C VAL A 51 4.53 -4.44 -0.24
N SER A 52 5.57 -5.23 0.04
CA SER A 52 6.47 -5.76 -0.99
C SER A 52 5.76 -6.63 -2.03
N ALA A 53 4.64 -7.27 -1.69
CA ALA A 53 3.86 -8.09 -2.63
C ALA A 53 3.08 -7.23 -3.65
N TYR A 54 2.91 -5.94 -3.38
CA TYR A 54 2.14 -5.01 -4.20
C TYR A 54 3.00 -3.95 -4.89
N ASN A 55 4.33 -4.01 -4.80
CA ASN A 55 5.23 -3.02 -5.40
C ASN A 55 4.94 -2.80 -6.89
N SER A 56 4.75 -3.86 -7.68
CA SER A 56 4.45 -3.74 -9.11
C SER A 56 3.14 -3.01 -9.37
N TRP A 57 2.11 -3.29 -8.56
CA TRP A 57 0.82 -2.61 -8.66
C TRP A 57 0.93 -1.14 -8.26
N ILE A 58 1.62 -0.84 -7.15
CA ILE A 58 1.87 0.54 -6.70
C ILE A 58 2.61 1.32 -7.80
N SER A 59 3.67 0.76 -8.37
CA SER A 59 4.43 1.41 -9.45
C SER A 59 3.56 1.70 -10.68
N ALA A 60 2.72 0.74 -11.10
CA ALA A 60 1.81 0.92 -12.23
C ALA A 60 0.75 2.00 -11.97
N VAL A 61 0.17 2.05 -10.78
CA VAL A 61 -0.81 3.09 -10.42
C VAL A 61 -0.12 4.46 -10.34
N MET A 62 1.08 4.53 -9.77
CA MET A 62 1.83 5.77 -9.64
C MET A 62 2.30 6.32 -11.00
N SER A 63 2.59 5.47 -11.99
CA SER A 63 2.94 5.96 -13.34
C SER A 63 1.75 6.67 -13.99
N VAL A 64 0.54 6.12 -13.86
CA VAL A 64 -0.70 6.76 -14.34
C VAL A 64 -0.88 8.14 -13.71
N TYR A 65 -0.78 8.24 -12.38
CA TYR A 65 -0.94 9.54 -11.68
C TYR A 65 0.17 10.54 -12.01
N ARG A 66 1.39 10.08 -12.33
CA ARG A 66 2.49 10.97 -12.78
C ARG A 66 2.29 11.46 -14.21
N GLU A 67 1.61 10.69 -15.05
CA GLU A 67 1.29 11.05 -16.43
C GLU A 67 0.00 11.88 -16.53
N ALA A 68 -0.90 11.77 -15.55
CA ALA A 68 -2.16 12.51 -15.52
C ALA A 68 -2.03 14.06 -15.65
N PRO A 69 -1.04 14.74 -15.03
CA PRO A 69 -0.81 16.17 -15.26
C PRO A 69 -0.34 16.49 -16.68
N LYS A 70 0.40 15.58 -17.33
CA LYS A 70 0.88 15.76 -18.72
C LYS A 70 -0.27 15.72 -19.74
N LEU A 71 -1.37 15.03 -19.39
CA LEU A 71 -2.59 15.00 -20.21
C LEU A 71 -3.34 16.33 -20.23
N ALA A 72 -3.15 17.19 -19.23
CA ALA A 72 -3.73 18.55 -19.22
C ALA A 72 -2.98 19.50 -20.17
N GLU A 73 -1.78 19.13 -20.61
CA GLU A 73 -0.91 19.95 -21.46
C GLU A 73 -0.82 19.43 -22.91
N GLY A 74 -1.43 18.28 -23.22
CA GLY A 74 -1.53 17.72 -24.57
C GLY A 74 -0.39 16.73 -24.90
N GLU A 75 -0.77 15.64 -25.59
CA GLU A 75 0.12 14.63 -26.21
C GLU A 75 0.44 13.34 -25.40
N GLN A 76 -0.59 12.55 -25.03
CA GLN A 76 -0.51 11.07 -25.09
C GLN A 76 -1.90 10.41 -24.95
N SER A 77 -2.16 9.35 -25.72
CA SER A 77 -3.43 8.63 -25.74
C SER A 77 -3.73 7.95 -24.39
N VAL A 78 -4.60 8.59 -23.59
CA VAL A 78 -5.17 8.11 -22.31
C VAL A 78 -5.61 6.64 -22.37
N ASN A 79 -6.11 6.21 -23.53
CA ASN A 79 -6.67 4.87 -23.72
C ASN A 79 -5.60 3.76 -23.64
N SER A 80 -4.34 4.05 -23.99
CA SER A 80 -3.26 3.06 -23.88
C SER A 80 -2.86 2.82 -22.41
N GLY A 81 -2.75 3.90 -21.62
CA GLY A 81 -2.43 3.84 -20.19
C GLY A 81 -3.55 3.21 -19.37
N VAL A 82 -4.81 3.56 -19.64
CA VAL A 82 -5.98 2.97 -18.94
C VAL A 82 -6.11 1.48 -19.26
N ASN A 83 -5.95 1.07 -20.52
CA ASN A 83 -6.02 -0.36 -20.90
C ASN A 83 -4.86 -1.17 -20.31
N ALA A 84 -3.65 -0.63 -20.25
CA ALA A 84 -2.52 -1.25 -19.56
C ALA A 84 -2.77 -1.38 -18.04
N THR A 85 -3.42 -0.37 -17.45
CA THR A 85 -3.78 -0.38 -16.02
C THR A 85 -4.87 -1.42 -15.74
N ILE A 86 -5.91 -1.52 -16.56
CA ILE A 86 -6.95 -2.57 -16.46
C ILE A 86 -6.35 -3.97 -16.63
N ALA A 87 -5.36 -4.14 -17.52
CA ALA A 87 -4.62 -5.39 -17.66
C ALA A 87 -3.80 -5.72 -16.39
N ALA A 88 -3.23 -4.71 -15.71
CA ALA A 88 -2.52 -4.86 -14.44
C ALA A 88 -3.45 -5.05 -13.22
N PHE A 89 -4.73 -4.69 -13.33
CA PHE A 89 -5.77 -4.96 -12.32
C PHE A 89 -6.21 -6.42 -12.27
N LYS A 90 -5.72 -7.28 -13.17
CA LYS A 90 -5.87 -8.73 -13.03
C LYS A 90 -5.05 -9.15 -11.80
N LYS A 91 -5.71 -9.24 -10.65
CA LYS A 91 -5.12 -9.67 -9.37
C LYS A 91 -4.15 -10.83 -9.63
N PRO A 92 -2.96 -10.86 -9.01
CA PRO A 92 -2.28 -12.12 -8.83
C PRO A 92 -3.29 -13.03 -8.12
N GLN A 93 -3.74 -14.09 -8.79
CA GLN A 93 -4.46 -15.15 -8.09
C GLN A 93 -3.47 -15.74 -7.08
N ALA A 94 -3.87 -15.74 -5.81
CA ALA A 94 -3.22 -16.55 -4.79
C ALA A 94 -3.43 -18.03 -5.09
#